data_AF-A0A0P7VVM4-F1
#
_entry.id   AF-A0A0P7VVM4-F1
#
_cell.length_a   1.000
_cell.length_b   1.000
_cell.length_c   1.000
_cell.angle_alpha   90.00
_cell.angle_beta   90.00
_cell.angle_gamma   90.00
#
_symmetry.space_group_name_H-M   'P 1'
#
loop_
_entity.id
_entity.type
_entity.pdbx_description
1 polymer ?
#
loop_
_entity_poly.entity_id
_entity_poly.type
_entity_poly.pdbx_seq_one_letter_code
_entity_poly.pdbx_strand_id
1 'polypeptide(L)' 'MQLDRILRMILGRVLNRGINAGIRHVANRGQDPRDMTPEDRARAREGQQNAKRARQAMRITRRMGKF' A
#
# COMPACT_ATOMS: atom_id res chain seq x y z
N MET A 1 16.33 -27.91 -1.50
CA MET A 1 15.43 -26.75 -1.28
C MET A 1 16.13 -25.79 -0.35
N GLN A 2 16.73 -24.73 -0.90
CA GLN A 2 17.72 -23.91 -0.19
C GLN A 2 17.04 -23.01 0.85
N LEU A 3 17.59 -22.94 2.06
CA LEU A 3 17.13 -22.12 3.18
C LEU A 3 16.81 -20.67 2.76
N ASP A 4 17.55 -20.18 1.76
CA ASP A 4 17.35 -18.89 1.10
C ASP A 4 15.93 -18.64 0.57
N ARG A 5 15.25 -19.64 0.01
CA ARG A 5 13.87 -19.46 -0.48
C ARG A 5 12.89 -19.25 0.66
N ILE A 6 13.08 -19.98 1.77
CA ILE A 6 12.22 -19.89 2.96
C ILE A 6 12.44 -18.52 3.64
N LEU A 7 13.70 -18.12 3.83
CA LEU A 7 14.04 -16.81 4.38
C LEU A 7 13.50 -15.67 3.52
N ARG A 8 13.65 -15.72 2.20
CA ARG A 8 13.09 -14.71 1.28
C ARG A 8 11.57 -14.65 1.35
N MET A 9 10.90 -15.79 1.50
CA MET A 9 9.46 -15.84 1.62
C MET A 9 8.98 -15.25 2.95
N ILE A 10 9.68 -15.53 4.06
CA ILE A 10 9.37 -14.98 5.39
C ILE A 10 9.65 -13.47 5.42
N LEU A 11 10.84 -13.02 5.02
CA LEU A 11 11.17 -11.59 4.95
C LEU A 11 10.20 -10.85 4.03
N GLY A 12 9.92 -11.40 2.85
CA GLY A 12 8.98 -10.80 1.92
C GLY A 12 7.58 -10.65 2.54
N ARG A 13 7.13 -11.64 3.31
CA ARG A 13 5.81 -11.59 3.96
C ARG A 13 5.79 -10.62 5.14
N VAL A 14 6.84 -10.57 5.96
CA VAL A 14 6.97 -9.64 7.10
C VAL A 14 7.11 -8.20 6.62
N LEU A 15 7.99 -7.93 5.66
CA LEU A 15 8.15 -6.58 5.09
C LEU A 15 6.86 -6.14 4.40
N ASN A 16 6.20 -7.00 3.62
CA ASN A 16 4.90 -6.65 3.03
C ASN A 16 3.84 -6.39 4.09
N ARG A 17 3.81 -7.13 5.21
CA ARG A 17 2.88 -6.87 6.32
C ARG A 17 3.21 -5.57 7.05
N GLY A 18 4.48 -5.35 7.36
CA GLY A 18 4.99 -4.19 8.09
C GLY A 18 4.88 -2.89 7.31
N ILE A 19 5.17 -2.91 6.01
CA ILE A 19 4.97 -1.76 5.12
C ILE A 19 3.48 -1.48 4.97
N ASN A 20 2.61 -2.48 4.77
CA ASN A 20 1.17 -2.23 4.68
C ASN A 20 0.57 -1.72 6.00
N ALA A 21 1.04 -2.23 7.15
CA ALA A 21 0.63 -1.77 8.47
C ALA A 21 1.15 -0.35 8.73
N GLY A 22 2.42 -0.07 8.43
CA GLY A 22 3.04 1.23 8.57
C GLY A 22 2.41 2.28 7.65
N ILE A 23 2.20 1.98 6.38
CA ILE A 23 1.52 2.88 5.45
C ILE A 23 0.08 3.13 5.90
N ARG A 24 -0.68 2.12 6.35
CA ARG A 24 -2.04 2.35 6.90
C ARG A 24 -2.00 3.19 8.17
N HIS A 25 -1.05 2.94 9.06
CA HIS A 25 -0.90 3.66 10.30
C HIS A 25 -0.52 5.13 10.06
N VAL A 26 0.38 5.39 9.12
CA VAL A 26 0.79 6.75 8.72
C VAL A 26 -0.30 7.44 7.90
N ALA A 27 -0.90 6.75 6.94
CA ALA A 27 -1.97 7.30 6.10
C ALA A 27 -3.24 7.62 6.90
N ASN A 28 -3.53 6.85 7.95
CA ASN A 28 -4.64 7.12 8.85
C ASN A 28 -4.24 7.87 10.12
N ARG A 29 -2.96 8.29 10.28
CA ARG A 29 -2.42 8.92 11.51
C ARG A 29 -2.84 8.21 12.82
N GLY A 30 -2.97 6.89 12.79
CA GLY A 30 -3.40 6.10 13.95
C GLY A 30 -4.91 6.11 14.26
N GLN A 31 -5.76 6.73 13.46
CA GLN A 31 -7.22 6.66 13.62
C GLN A 31 -7.79 5.40 12.93
N ASP A 32 -8.68 4.67 13.62
CA ASP A 32 -9.42 3.55 13.01
C ASP A 32 -10.34 4.12 11.91
N PRO A 33 -10.42 3.50 10.71
CA PRO A 33 -11.34 3.93 9.65
C PRO A 33 -12.81 4.08 10.10
N ARG A 34 -13.18 3.41 11.19
CA ARG A 34 -14.51 3.47 11.82
C ARG A 34 -14.74 4.77 12.60
N ASP A 35 -13.68 5.36 13.14
CA ASP A 35 -13.72 6.60 13.94
C ASP A 35 -13.45 7.86 13.09
N MET A 36 -13.25 7.71 11.78
CA MET A 36 -13.03 8.85 10.89
C MET A 36 -14.28 9.73 10.81
N THR A 37 -14.07 11.02 11.11
CA THR A 37 -15.09 12.05 10.91
C THR A 37 -15.48 12.17 9.43
N PRO A 38 -16.66 12.73 9.11
CA PRO A 38 -17.07 12.95 7.73
C PRO A 38 -16.04 13.78 6.93
N GLU A 39 -15.39 14.77 7.54
CA GLU A 39 -14.34 15.55 6.88
C GLU A 39 -13.10 14.71 6.58
N ASP A 40 -12.69 13.81 7.49
CA ASP A 40 -11.55 12.94 7.28
C ASP A 40 -11.80 11.92 6.16
N ARG A 41 -13.06 11.46 6.00
CA ARG A 41 -13.44 10.62 4.85
C ARG A 41 -13.31 11.36 3.53
N ALA A 42 -13.60 12.66 3.48
CA ALA A 42 -13.45 13.45 2.26
C ALA A 42 -11.98 13.54 1.84
N ARG A 43 -11.09 13.87 2.79
CA ARG A 43 -9.64 13.90 2.54
C ARG A 43 -9.09 12.53 2.14
N ALA A 44 -9.57 11.46 2.76
CA ALA A 44 -9.19 10.10 2.38
C ALA A 44 -9.66 9.73 0.97
N ARG A 45 -10.86 10.18 0.55
CA ARG A 45 -11.35 9.96 -0.82
C ARG A 45 -10.48 10.68 -1.85
N GLU A 46 -10.05 11.90 -1.56
CA GLU A 46 -9.09 12.63 -2.42
C GLU A 46 -7.76 11.89 -2.52
N GLY A 47 -7.20 11.46 -1.38
CA GLY A 47 -5.99 10.65 -1.35
C GLY A 47 -6.12 9.33 -2.12
N GLN A 48 -7.27 8.65 -2.01
CA GLN A 48 -7.55 7.43 -2.76
C GLN A 48 -7.64 7.67 -4.28
N GLN A 49 -8.21 8.79 -4.72
CA GLN A 49 -8.29 9.14 -6.14
C GLN A 49 -6.89 9.38 -6.73
N ASN A 50 -6.04 10.12 -6.01
CA ASN A 50 -4.65 10.33 -6.42
C ASN A 50 -3.88 8.99 -6.45
N ALA A 51 -4.07 8.14 -5.44
CA ALA A 51 -3.47 6.81 -5.42
C ALA A 51 -3.97 5.92 -6.58
N LYS A 52 -5.25 6.02 -6.98
CA LYS A 52 -5.80 5.29 -8.14
C LYS A 52 -5.12 5.72 -9.44
N ARG A 53 -4.98 7.03 -9.67
CA ARG A 53 -4.29 7.57 -10.86
C ARG A 53 -2.83 7.14 -10.90
N ALA A 54 -2.13 7.23 -9.77
CA ALA A 54 -0.75 6.75 -9.66
C ALA A 54 -0.63 5.24 -9.97
N ARG A 55 -1.56 4.41 -9.46
CA ARG A 55 -1.60 2.98 -9.79
C ARG A 55 -1.86 2.71 -11.27
N GLN A 56 -2.71 3.50 -11.92
CA GLN A 56 -2.95 3.37 -13.36
C GLN A 56 -1.69 3.72 -14.16
N ALA A 57 -1.02 4.84 -13.84
CA ALA A 57 0.24 5.22 -14.46
C ALA A 57 1.30 4.11 -14.29
N MET A 58 1.49 3.62 -13.05
CA MET A 58 2.41 2.51 -12.75
C MET A 58 2.08 1.23 -13.54
N ARG A 59 0.79 0.90 -13.74
CA ARG A 59 0.38 -0.27 -14.54
C ARG A 59 0.76 -0.09 -16.01
N ILE A 60 0.60 1.11 -16.56
CA ILE A 60 1.00 1.44 -17.93
C ILE A 60 2.52 1.33 -18.04
N THR A 61 3.27 1.99 -17.17
CA THR A 61 4.74 1.91 -17.11
C THR A 61 5.24 0.47 -17.01
N ARG A 62 4.61 -0.36 -16.16
CA ARG A 62 4.97 -1.78 -16.00
C ARG A 62 4.64 -2.63 -17.22
N ARG A 63 3.65 -2.26 -18.03
CA ARG A 63 3.35 -2.93 -19.30
C ARG A 63 4.32 -2.49 -20.39
N MET A 64 4.69 -1.21 -20.40
CA MET A 64 5.63 -0.64 -21.38
C MET A 64 7.05 -1.16 -21.18
N GLY A 65 7.55 -1.22 -19.94
CA GLY A 65 8.89 -1.75 -19.64
C GLY A 65 9.00 -3.28 -19.67
N LYS A 66 8.00 -3.99 -20.19
CA LYS A 66 8.03 -5.44 -20.39
C LYS A 66 8.28 -5.85 -21.85
N PHE A 67 8.48 -4.89 -22.73
CA PHE A 67 8.87 -5.07 -24.13
C PHE A 67 10.31 -4.63 -24.33
#